data_AF-A0A6V7JNM5-F1
#
_entry.id   AF-A0A6V7JNM5-F1
#
_cell.length_a   1.000
_cell.length_b   1.000
_cell.length_c   1.000
_cell.angle_alpha   90.00
_cell.angle_beta   90.00
_cell.angle_gamma   90.00
#
_symmetry.space_group_name_H-M   'P 1'
#
loop_
_entity.id
_entity.type
_entity.pdbx_description
1 polymer ?
#
loop_
_entity_poly.entity_id
_entity_poly.type
_entity_poly.pdbx_seq_one_letter_code
_entity_poly.pdbx_strand_id
1 'polypeptide(L)' 'ILHRDMKAANVLITKNGILKLADFGLARAFSNSKNGQVNRYTNRVVTLWYRPPELLLGDRNYGPPVDLWGAGCIMAEMWT' A
#
# COMPACT_ATOMS: atom_id res chain seq x y z
N ILE A 1 -6.31 -0.12 -8.75
CA ILE A 1 -5.39 -1.16 -8.23
C ILE A 1 -4.88 -0.70 -6.88
N LEU A 2 -4.73 -1.60 -5.91
CA LEU A 2 -4.01 -1.38 -4.65
C LEU A 2 -2.64 -2.04 -4.77
N HIS A 3 -1.58 -1.37 -4.34
CA HIS A 3 -0.22 -1.89 -4.35
C HIS A 3 0.00 -2.91 -3.22
N ARG A 4 -0.41 -2.58 -1.99
CA ARG A 4 -0.35 -3.43 -0.78
C ARG A 4 1.06 -3.89 -0.36
N ASP A 5 2.10 -3.26 -0.90
CA ASP A 5 3.50 -3.44 -0.45
C ASP A 5 4.33 -2.17 -0.74
N MET A 6 3.79 -1.02 -0.35
CA MET A 6 4.50 0.24 -0.41
C MET A 6 5.64 0.23 0.63
N LYS A 7 6.88 0.36 0.15
CA LYS A 7 8.11 0.45 0.95
C LYS A 7 9.20 1.13 0.14
N ALA A 8 10.22 1.71 0.79
CA ALA A 8 11.30 2.43 0.10
C ALA A 8 12.00 1.57 -0.97
N ALA A 9 12.23 0.29 -0.70
CA ALA A 9 12.84 -0.65 -1.65
C ALA A 9 12.05 -0.86 -2.95
N ASN A 10 10.74 -0.58 -2.94
CA ASN A 10 9.86 -0.70 -4.12
C ASN A 10 9.67 0.64 -4.87
N VAL A 11 10.35 1.71 -4.43
CA VAL A 11 10.37 3.02 -5.10
C VAL A 11 11.70 3.16 -5.83
N LEU A 12 11.70 2.85 -7.13
CA LEU A 12 12.91 2.89 -7.94
C LEU A 12 13.10 4.26 -8.57
N ILE A 13 14.36 4.71 -8.69
CA ILE A 13 14.72 5.95 -9.38
C ILE A 13 15.64 5.59 -10.54
N THR A 14 15.24 5.99 -11.76
CA THR A 14 16.07 5.81 -12.95
C THR A 14 17.25 6.79 -12.95
N LYS A 15 18.28 6.54 -13.78
CA LYS A 15 19.43 7.45 -13.95
C LYS A 15 19.02 8.88 -14.36
N ASN A 16 17.85 9.04 -14.98
CA ASN A 16 17.33 10.34 -15.41
C ASN A 16 16.47 11.02 -14.32
N GLY A 17 16.50 10.52 -13.08
CA GLY A 17 15.71 11.07 -11.96
C GLY A 17 14.21 10.73 -12.02
N ILE A 18 13.78 9.83 -12.91
CA ILE A 18 12.36 9.43 -13.00
C ILE A 18 12.07 8.36 -11.94
N LEU A 19 11.10 8.64 -11.06
CA LEU A 19 10.58 7.70 -10.07
C LEU A 19 9.62 6.70 -10.71
N LYS A 20 9.76 5.42 -10.34
CA LYS A 20 8.89 4.32 -10.77
C LYS A 20 8.56 3.40 -9.59
N LEU A 21 7.28 3.12 -9.41
CA LEU A 21 6.84 2.08 -8.48
C LEU A 21 7.10 0.70 -9.08
N ALA A 22 7.56 -0.23 -8.25
CA ALA A 22 7.91 -1.59 -8.62
C ALA A 22 7.29 -2.61 -7.67
N ASP A 23 7.35 -3.89 -8.06
CA ASP A 23 6.85 -5.04 -7.29
C ASP A 23 5.34 -5.00 -6.98
N PHE A 24 4.56 -5.24 -8.04
CA PHE A 24 3.11 -5.43 -7.97
C PHE A 24 2.73 -6.90 -7.65
N GLY A 25 3.64 -7.72 -7.13
CA GLY A 25 3.38 -9.14 -6.84
C GLY A 25 2.27 -9.35 -5.81
N LEU A 26 2.09 -8.38 -4.90
CA LEU A 26 0.99 -8.33 -3.95
C LEU A 26 -0.14 -7.37 -4.37
N ALA A 27 -0.11 -6.79 -5.56
CA ALA A 27 -1.14 -5.85 -5.98
C ALA A 27 -2.50 -6.55 -6.20
N ARG A 28 -3.59 -5.80 -6.07
CA ARG A 28 -4.94 -6.32 -6.35
C ARG A 28 -5.85 -5.25 -6.94
N ALA A 29 -6.75 -5.63 -7.83
CA ALA A 29 -7.87 -4.78 -8.17
C ALA A 29 -8.75 -4.58 -6.93
N PHE A 30 -9.00 -3.32 -6.57
CA PHE A 30 -10.03 -2.99 -5.60
C PHE A 30 -11.35 -2.73 -6.33
N SER A 31 -12.45 -3.10 -5.68
CA SER A 31 -13.79 -2.76 -6.12
C SER A 31 -14.26 -1.54 -5.34
N ASN A 32 -14.62 -0.48 -6.05
CA ASN A 32 -15.38 0.64 -5.49
C ASN A 32 -16.83 0.19 -5.31
N SER A 33 -17.07 -0.72 -4.36
CA SER A 33 -18.43 -1.16 -4.06
C SER A 33 -19.16 -0.03 -3.35
N LYS A 34 -19.84 0.81 -4.14
CA LYS A 34 -20.73 1.87 -3.64
C LYS A 34 -22.00 1.33 -2.99
N ASN A 35 -22.24 0.01 -3.07
CA ASN A 35 -23.50 -0.64 -2.68
C ASN A 35 -23.39 -1.47 -1.39
N GLY A 36 -22.46 -1.13 -0.49
CA GLY A 36 -22.37 -1.74 0.84
C GLY A 36 -21.89 -3.20 0.88
N GLN A 37 -21.41 -3.77 -0.25
CA GLN A 37 -20.76 -5.07 -0.20
C GLN A 37 -19.37 -4.93 0.41
N VAL A 38 -19.19 -5.57 1.57
CA VAL A 38 -17.91 -5.65 2.28
C VAL A 38 -16.92 -6.42 1.41
N ASN A 39 -15.86 -5.75 0.97
CA ASN A 39 -14.76 -6.44 0.31
C ASN A 39 -14.06 -7.32 1.36
N ARG A 40 -13.88 -8.62 1.06
CA ARG A 40 -13.12 -9.55 1.93
C ARG A 40 -11.70 -9.71 1.39
N TYR A 41 -10.88 -8.67 1.53
CA TYR A 41 -9.49 -8.73 1.13
C TYR A 41 -8.63 -9.47 2.18
N THR A 42 -7.48 -9.99 1.75
CA THR A 42 -6.52 -10.65 2.64
C THR A 42 -5.93 -9.62 3.59
N ASN A 43 -6.14 -9.78 4.89
CA ASN A 43 -5.69 -8.80 5.90
C ASN A 43 -4.16 -8.81 6.11
N ARG A 44 -3.51 -9.98 6.07
CA ARG A 44 -2.07 -10.12 6.32
C ARG A 44 -1.22 -9.76 5.08
N VAL A 45 -1.32 -8.49 4.67
CA VAL A 45 -0.56 -7.89 3.57
C VAL A 45 0.26 -6.69 4.08
N VAL A 46 1.11 -6.12 3.23
CA VAL A 46 2.08 -5.06 3.56
C VAL A 46 3.17 -5.53 4.52
N THR A 47 4.42 -5.15 4.24
CA THR A 47 5.55 -5.34 5.17
C THR A 47 5.24 -4.68 6.52
N LEU A 48 5.53 -5.35 7.65
CA LEU A 48 5.04 -4.95 8.99
C LEU A 48 5.35 -3.47 9.34
N TRP A 49 6.49 -2.95 8.90
CA TRP A 49 6.94 -1.59 9.22
C TRP A 49 6.14 -0.50 8.50
N TYR A 50 5.57 -0.84 7.34
CA TYR A 50 4.75 0.06 6.52
C TYR A 50 3.26 -0.27 6.64
N ARG A 51 2.88 -1.13 7.59
CA ARG A 51 1.49 -1.59 7.71
C ARG A 51 0.64 -0.54 8.44
N PRO A 52 -0.48 -0.12 7.86
CA PRO A 52 -1.38 0.83 8.50
C PRO A 52 -2.17 0.23 9.67
N PRO A 53 -2.67 1.07 10.60
CA PRO A 53 -3.36 0.63 11.80
C PRO A 53 -4.62 -0.21 11.51
N GLU A 54 -5.41 0.11 10.48
CA GLU A 54 -6.59 -0.67 10.12
C GLU A 54 -6.26 -2.13 9.77
N LEU A 55 -5.11 -2.37 9.11
CA LEU A 55 -4.66 -3.73 8.82
C LEU A 55 -4.15 -4.44 10.09
N LEU A 56 -3.50 -3.71 11.00
CA LEU A 56 -3.10 -4.24 12.30
C LEU A 56 -4.32 -4.63 13.17
N LEU A 57 -5.41 -3.87 13.05
CA LEU A 57 -6.68 -4.11 13.74
C LEU A 57 -7.55 -5.20 13.07
N GLY A 58 -7.05 -5.84 12.01
CA GLY A 58 -7.74 -6.98 11.39
C GLY A 58 -8.75 -6.60 10.30
N ASP A 59 -8.79 -5.33 9.85
CA ASP A 59 -9.72 -4.90 8.81
C ASP A 59 -9.48 -5.66 7.50
N ARG A 60 -10.57 -6.11 6.88
CA ARG A 60 -10.59 -6.81 5.59
C ARG A 60 -11.19 -5.96 4.49
N ASN A 61 -11.85 -4.85 4.83
CA ASN A 61 -12.51 -3.94 3.92
C ASN A 61 -11.67 -2.68 3.68
N TYR A 62 -10.38 -2.88 3.41
CA TYR A 62 -9.45 -1.79 3.16
C TYR A 62 -9.45 -1.37 1.68
N GLY A 63 -8.93 -0.16 1.43
CA GLY A 63 -8.90 0.45 0.10
C GLY A 63 -7.62 1.24 -0.17
N PRO A 64 -7.67 2.24 -1.08
CA PRO A 64 -6.53 3.09 -1.39
C PRO A 64 -5.80 3.74 -0.19
N PRO A 65 -6.43 4.04 0.96
CA PRO A 65 -5.72 4.63 2.11
C PRO A 65 -4.52 3.82 2.63
N VAL A 66 -4.53 2.49 2.44
CA VAL A 66 -3.42 1.62 2.86
C VAL A 66 -2.12 1.98 2.14
N ASP A 67 -2.19 2.29 0.84
CA ASP A 67 -1.01 2.66 0.06
C ASP A 67 -0.53 4.08 0.43
N LEU A 68 -1.45 4.97 0.84
CA LEU A 68 -1.13 6.33 1.28
C LEU A 68 -0.39 6.33 2.62
N TRP A 69 -0.74 5.43 3.54
CA TRP A 69 0.01 5.24 4.79
C TRP A 69 1.47 4.87 4.51
N GLY A 70 1.69 3.87 3.65
CA GLY A 70 3.04 3.47 3.26
C GLY A 70 3.83 4.61 2.58
N ALA A 71 3.17 5.42 1.75
CA ALA A 71 3.77 6.62 1.17
C ALA A 71 4.16 7.65 2.24
N GLY A 72 3.36 7.82 3.30
CA GLY A 72 3.70 8.67 4.44
C GLY A 72 4.93 8.20 5.20
N CYS A 73 5.06 6.89 5.43
CA CYS A 73 6.27 6.31 6.02
C CYS A 73 7.51 6.57 5.15
N ILE A 74 7.41 6.34 3.83
CA ILE A 74 8.51 6.61 2.89
C ILE A 74 8.88 8.10 2.89
N MET A 75 7.89 9.00 2.94
CA MET A 75 8.14 10.44 3.01
C MET A 75 8.90 10.81 4.29
N ALA A 76 8.53 10.23 5.45
CA ALA A 76 9.24 10.46 6.69
C ALA A 76 10.70 9.98 6.61
N GLU A 77 10.93 8.80 6.02
CA GLU A 77 12.27 8.22 5.80
C GLU A 77 13.19 9.10 4.94
N MET A 78 12.65 9.98 4.10
CA MET A 78 13.48 10.89 3.29
C MET A 78 14.13 12.01 4.11
N TRP A 79 13.61 12.29 5.31
CA TRP A 79 14.14 13.33 6.20
C TRP A 79 14.92 12.78 7.40
N THR A 80 14.83 11.48 7.67
CA THR A 80 15.53 10.80 8.77
C THR A 80 16.80 10.11 8.28
#